data_AF-A0A8S3IXG2-F1
#
_entry.id   AF-A0A8S3IXG2-F1
#
_cell.length_a   1.000
_cell.length_b   1.000
_cell.length_c   1.000
_cell.angle_alpha   90.00
_cell.angle_beta   90.00
_cell.angle_gamma   90.00
#
_symmetry.space_group_name_H-M   'P 1'
#
loop_
_entity.id
_entity.type
_entity.pdbx_description
1 polymer ?
#
loop_
_entity_poly.entity_id
_entity_poly.type
_entity_poly.pdbx_seq_one_letter_code
_entity_poly.pdbx_strand_id
1 'polypeptide(L)'
;MHCTRILHTIITADRVTYVRDVKDPTGEYAFTDGVGTISMKLRDEILSFLQRPYDFSVLQIRYGGCKGTLSVDPRLDGKQYQLQLRDSMNKFTTDHDILELCKLSAP
;
A
#
# COMPACT_ATOMS: atom_id res chain seq x y z
N MET A 1 14.36 17.17 -2.43
CA MET A 1 13.66 16.33 -1.43
C MET A 1 13.25 15.02 -2.12
N HIS A 2 14.20 14.11 -2.34
CA HIS A 2 13.98 12.80 -2.94
C HIS A 2 14.30 11.78 -1.85
N CYS A 3 13.28 11.14 -1.29
CA CYS A 3 13.49 10.03 -0.38
C CYS A 3 12.61 8.87 -0.87
N THR A 4 12.95 8.35 -2.06
CA THR A 4 12.49 7.03 -2.49
C THR A 4 13.30 6.03 -1.68
N ARG A 5 12.74 5.52 -0.59
CA ARG A 5 13.35 4.40 0.15
C ARG A 5 12.69 3.11 -0.32
N ILE A 6 13.52 2.14 -0.69
CA ILE A 6 13.11 0.86 -1.22
C ILE A 6 12.99 -0.14 -0.05
N LEU A 7 11.83 -0.80 0.06
CA LEU A 7 11.54 -1.83 1.04
C LEU A 7 11.37 -3.17 0.32
N HIS A 8 12.46 -3.88 0.11
CA HIS A 8 12.38 -5.23 -0.45
C HIS A 8 12.16 -6.29 0.65
N THR A 9 12.82 -6.15 1.81
CA THR A 9 12.84 -7.21 2.83
C THR A 9 11.65 -7.22 3.78
N ILE A 10 10.78 -6.20 3.73
CA ILE A 10 9.69 -6.03 4.72
C ILE A 10 8.42 -6.76 4.31
N ILE A 11 8.12 -6.81 3.02
CA ILE A 11 6.91 -7.46 2.50
C ILE A 11 7.28 -8.70 1.71
N THR A 12 6.71 -9.81 2.13
CA THR A 12 6.70 -11.07 1.40
C THR A 12 5.38 -11.18 0.63
N ALA A 13 5.40 -11.85 -0.53
CA ALA A 13 4.24 -11.93 -1.42
C ALA A 13 2.97 -12.51 -0.77
N ASP A 14 3.12 -13.39 0.23
CA ASP A 14 2.02 -13.97 1.02
C ASP A 14 1.30 -12.95 1.92
N ARG A 15 1.94 -11.81 2.22
CA ARG A 15 1.33 -10.69 2.96
C ARG A 15 0.56 -9.73 2.05
N VAL A 16 0.58 -9.95 0.73
CA VAL A 16 -0.07 -9.07 -0.26
C VAL A 16 -1.30 -9.76 -0.82
N THR A 17 -2.40 -9.00 -0.94
CA THR A 17 -3.62 -9.48 -1.60
C THR A 17 -4.18 -8.42 -2.53
N TYR A 18 -4.93 -8.87 -3.53
CA TYR A 18 -5.62 -8.02 -4.50
C TYR A 18 -7.12 -8.08 -4.24
N VAL A 19 -7.75 -6.91 -4.14
CA VAL A 19 -9.19 -6.76 -3.93
C VAL A 19 -9.79 -5.87 -5.01
N ARG A 20 -11.04 -6.14 -5.40
CA ARG A 20 -11.72 -5.34 -6.42
C ARG A 20 -11.96 -3.93 -5.94
N ASP A 21 -11.94 -2.97 -6.86
CA ASP A 21 -12.38 -1.61 -6.56
C ASP A 21 -13.84 -1.56 -6.07
N VAL A 22 -14.09 -0.65 -5.12
CA VAL A 22 -15.46 -0.31 -4.72
C VAL A 22 -16.00 0.61 -5.79
N LYS A 23 -17.04 0.16 -6.49
CA LYS A 23 -17.66 0.90 -7.58
C LYS A 23 -19.12 1.21 -7.27
N ASP A 24 -19.67 2.18 -7.97
CA ASP A 24 -21.10 2.44 -7.97
C ASP A 24 -21.88 1.28 -8.64
N PRO A 25 -23.22 1.23 -8.54
CA PRO A 25 -24.01 0.14 -9.11
C PRO A 25 -23.87 -0.03 -10.63
N THR A 26 -23.51 1.04 -11.36
CA THR A 26 -23.28 0.97 -12.82
C THR A 26 -21.89 0.42 -13.15
N GLY A 27 -20.94 0.51 -12.21
CA GLY A 27 -19.55 0.12 -12.41
C GLY A 27 -18.71 1.16 -13.15
N GLU A 28 -19.29 2.31 -13.50
CA GLU A 28 -18.64 3.41 -14.23
C GLU A 28 -17.68 4.18 -13.32
N TYR A 29 -18.02 4.37 -12.04
CA TYR A 29 -17.25 5.16 -11.09
C TYR A 29 -16.65 4.29 -10.00
N ALA A 30 -15.33 4.35 -9.84
CA ALA A 30 -14.60 3.69 -8.76
C ALA A 30 -14.30 4.67 -7.63
N PHE A 31 -14.86 4.41 -6.43
CA PHE A 31 -14.64 5.21 -5.23
C PHE A 31 -13.24 4.99 -4.61
N THR A 32 -12.59 3.89 -4.97
CA THR A 32 -11.28 3.49 -4.43
C THR A 32 -10.19 3.48 -5.49
N ASP A 33 -10.40 4.18 -6.62
CA ASP A 33 -9.42 4.18 -7.71
C ASP A 33 -8.04 4.63 -7.22
N GLY A 34 -7.07 3.72 -7.29
CA GLY A 34 -5.70 4.00 -6.88
C GLY A 34 -5.47 3.96 -5.38
N VAL A 35 -6.44 3.49 -4.58
CA VAL A 35 -6.39 3.49 -3.11
C VAL A 35 -6.46 2.07 -2.55
N GLY A 36 -5.31 1.57 -2.08
CA GLY A 36 -5.20 0.35 -1.29
C GLY A 36 -5.18 0.62 0.21
N THR A 37 -4.96 -0.44 0.99
CA THR A 37 -4.91 -0.36 2.46
C THR A 37 -3.76 -1.18 3.04
N ILE A 38 -3.27 -0.78 4.22
CA ILE A 38 -2.28 -1.53 5.00
C ILE A 38 -2.71 -1.69 6.45
N SER A 39 -2.27 -2.77 7.08
CA SER A 39 -2.41 -2.99 8.53
C SER A 39 -1.63 -1.94 9.35
N MET A 40 -2.01 -1.71 10.61
CA MET A 40 -1.22 -0.88 11.54
C MET A 40 0.12 -1.55 11.83
N LYS A 41 0.13 -2.89 11.94
CA LYS A 41 1.37 -3.65 12.12
C LYS A 41 2.40 -3.36 11.02
N LEU A 42 1.98 -3.41 9.76
CA LEU A 42 2.86 -3.10 8.62
C LEU A 42 3.28 -1.63 8.60
N ARG A 43 2.41 -0.70 8.98
CA ARG A 43 2.76 0.72 9.16
C ARG A 43 3.90 0.87 10.17
N ASP A 44 3.82 0.18 11.30
CA ASP A 44 4.82 0.26 12.39
C ASP A 44 6.16 -0.37 11.97
N GLU A 45 6.13 -1.47 11.21
CA GLU A 45 7.32 -2.06 10.58
C GLU A 45 7.99 -1.07 9.61
N ILE A 46 7.19 -0.38 8.78
CA ILE A 46 7.67 0.67 7.86
C ILE A 46 8.29 1.84 8.65
N LEU A 47 7.62 2.34 9.68
CA LEU A 47 8.13 3.44 10.53
C LEU A 47 9.45 3.07 11.19
N SER A 48 9.54 1.85 11.71
CA SER A 48 10.75 1.31 12.35
C SER A 48 11.91 1.25 11.36
N PHE A 49 11.68 0.74 10.14
CA PHE A 49 12.70 0.73 9.10
C PHE A 49 13.13 2.14 8.69
N LEU A 50 12.17 3.06 8.58
CA LEU A 50 12.43 4.43 8.18
C LEU A 50 13.11 5.25 9.29
N GLN A 51 13.12 4.74 10.53
CA GLN A 51 13.57 5.44 11.74
C GLN A 51 12.84 6.78 11.91
N ARG A 52 11.52 6.77 11.68
CA ARG A 52 10.68 7.96 11.79
C ARG A 52 9.94 8.00 13.11
N PRO A 53 9.94 9.14 13.82
CA PRO A 53 9.29 9.27 15.13
C PRO A 53 7.79 9.58 15.05
N TYR A 54 7.26 9.90 13.86
CA TYR A 54 5.87 10.30 13.66
C TYR A 54 5.12 9.29 12.81
N ASP A 55 3.90 9.00 13.23
CA ASP A 55 2.96 8.15 12.50
C ASP A 55 2.53 8.79 11.17
N PHE A 56 2.08 7.93 10.25
CA PHE A 56 1.39 8.33 9.03
C PHE A 56 0.05 7.60 8.92
N SER A 57 -0.93 8.25 8.31
CA SER A 57 -2.24 7.66 8.02
C SER A 57 -2.37 7.22 6.58
N VAL A 58 -1.57 7.83 5.69
CA VAL A 58 -1.53 7.52 4.25
C VAL A 58 -0.10 7.54 3.75
N LEU A 59 0.23 6.62 2.83
CA LEU A 59 1.48 6.65 2.10
C LEU A 59 1.28 6.43 0.60
N GLN A 60 2.20 6.92 -0.22
CA GLN A 60 2.23 6.71 -1.66
C GLN A 60 3.29 5.67 -2.01
N ILE A 61 2.93 4.72 -2.88
CA ILE A 61 3.78 3.58 -3.22
C ILE A 61 3.95 3.33 -4.70
N ARG A 62 4.96 2.51 -5.00
CA ARG A 62 5.00 1.62 -6.17
C ARG A 62 5.25 0.19 -5.70
N TYR A 63 4.57 -0.79 -6.27
CA TYR A 63 4.75 -2.20 -5.95
C TYR A 63 4.37 -3.05 -7.16
N GLY A 64 5.29 -3.80 -7.74
CA GLY A 64 4.98 -4.76 -8.82
C GLY A 64 4.06 -4.25 -9.93
N GLY A 65 4.37 -3.06 -10.47
CA GLY A 65 3.55 -2.42 -11.51
C GLY A 65 2.30 -1.70 -11.00
N CYS A 66 1.95 -1.86 -9.72
CA CYS A 66 0.95 -1.06 -9.04
C CYS A 66 1.50 0.31 -8.61
N LYS A 67 0.66 1.33 -8.73
CA LYS A 67 0.91 2.69 -8.21
C LYS A 67 -0.36 3.20 -7.55
N GLY A 68 -0.19 3.88 -6.42
CA GLY A 68 -1.30 4.54 -5.75
C GLY A 68 -0.95 4.99 -4.34
N THR A 69 -1.98 5.16 -3.54
CA THR A 69 -1.88 5.44 -2.11
C THR A 69 -2.38 4.26 -1.28
N LEU A 70 -1.87 4.14 -0.06
CA LEU A 70 -2.29 3.16 0.92
C LEU A 70 -2.72 3.91 2.17
N SER A 71 -3.96 3.71 2.60
CA SER A 71 -4.43 4.17 3.92
C SER A 71 -4.26 3.07 4.97
N VAL A 72 -4.11 3.47 6.21
CA VAL A 72 -4.04 2.53 7.34
C VAL A 72 -5.44 2.02 7.67
N ASP A 73 -5.62 0.70 7.67
CA ASP A 73 -6.84 0.01 8.08
C ASP A 73 -6.55 -0.95 9.26
N PRO A 74 -6.92 -0.56 10.50
CA PRO A 74 -6.77 -1.41 11.69
C PRO A 74 -7.45 -2.77 11.59
N ARG A 75 -8.45 -2.94 10.72
CA ARG A 75 -9.18 -4.21 10.56
C ARG A 75 -8.34 -5.31 9.89
N LEU A 76 -7.20 -4.93 9.30
CA LEU A 76 -6.23 -5.86 8.73
C LEU A 76 -5.29 -6.45 9.77
N ASP A 77 -5.21 -5.89 10.97
CA ASP A 77 -4.36 -6.44 12.02
C ASP A 77 -4.80 -7.87 12.37
N GLY A 78 -3.82 -8.79 12.47
CA GLY A 78 -4.08 -10.21 12.72
C GLY A 78 -4.59 -11.01 11.51
N LYS A 79 -4.74 -10.39 10.34
CA LYS A 79 -4.96 -11.11 9.08
C LYS A 79 -3.63 -11.59 8.50
N GLN A 80 -3.68 -12.64 7.68
CA GLN A 80 -2.51 -13.14 6.94
C GLN A 80 -1.95 -12.05 6.00
N TYR A 81 -2.85 -11.41 5.25
CA TYR A 81 -2.51 -10.31 4.36
C TYR A 81 -2.47 -8.98 5.13
N GLN A 82 -1.43 -8.20 4.89
CA GLN A 82 -1.14 -6.94 5.58
C GLN A 82 -1.05 -5.75 4.63
N LEU A 83 -1.04 -6.01 3.32
CA LEU A 83 -1.18 -5.05 2.23
C LEU A 83 -2.30 -5.51 1.30
N GLN A 84 -3.29 -4.65 1.06
CA GLN A 84 -4.33 -4.85 0.05
C GLN A 84 -4.15 -3.86 -1.09
N LEU A 85 -3.91 -4.37 -2.29
CA LEU A 85 -3.88 -3.60 -3.52
C LEU A 85 -5.20 -3.76 -4.27
N ARG A 86 -5.51 -2.79 -5.12
CA ARG A 86 -6.71 -2.82 -5.96
C ARG A 86 -6.38 -2.96 -7.43
N ASP A 87 -7.34 -3.50 -8.17
CA ASP A 87 -7.20 -3.76 -9.60
C ASP A 87 -6.81 -2.48 -10.36
N SER A 88 -7.42 -1.32 -10.06
CA SER A 88 -7.09 -0.07 -10.73
C SER A 88 -5.68 0.44 -10.43
N MET A 89 -5.03 -0.02 -9.35
CA MET A 89 -3.65 0.37 -9.04
C MET A 89 -2.66 -0.25 -10.02
N ASN A 90 -2.96 -1.43 -10.58
CA ASN A 90 -2.09 -2.13 -11.52
C ASN A 90 -2.03 -1.40 -12.86
N LYS A 91 -0.85 -0.90 -13.23
CA LYS A 91 -0.65 -0.16 -14.50
C LYS A 91 0.04 -0.98 -15.57
N PHE A 92 0.78 -2.02 -15.18
CA PHE A 92 1.45 -2.95 -16.08
C PHE A 92 1.84 -4.21 -15.30
N THR A 93 1.83 -5.36 -15.98
CA THR A 93 2.19 -6.65 -15.37
C THR A 93 3.72 -6.78 -15.28
N THR A 94 4.22 -7.19 -14.12
CA THR A 94 5.65 -7.46 -13.89
C THR A 94 5.79 -8.46 -12.74
N ASP A 95 6.88 -9.23 -12.75
CA ASP A 95 7.22 -10.18 -11.67
C ASP A 95 7.99 -9.50 -10.53
N HIS A 96 8.14 -8.18 -10.55
CA HIS A 96 8.81 -7.44 -9.48
C HIS A 96 7.92 -7.35 -8.24
N ASP A 97 8.48 -7.60 -7.06
CA ASP A 97 7.78 -7.63 -5.77
C ASP A 97 8.35 -6.59 -4.78
N ILE A 98 9.04 -5.59 -5.30
CA ILE A 98 9.68 -4.55 -4.50
C ILE A 98 8.65 -3.48 -4.12
N LEU A 99 8.49 -3.22 -2.82
CA LEU A 99 7.70 -2.11 -2.31
C LEU A 99 8.56 -0.84 -2.24
N GLU A 100 8.25 0.15 -3.07
CA GLU A 100 8.89 1.46 -3.05
C GLU A 100 8.02 2.50 -2.35
N LEU A 101 8.59 3.21 -1.38
CA LEU A 101 7.90 4.30 -0.71
C LEU A 101 8.22 5.62 -1.40
N CYS A 102 7.20 6.27 -1.94
CA CYS A 102 7.34 7.55 -2.64
C CYS A 102 7.15 8.74 -1.70
N LYS A 103 6.10 8.71 -0.87
CA LYS A 103 5.75 9.83 0.03
C LYS A 103 4.93 9.32 1.21
N LEU A 104 5.14 9.92 2.38
CA LEU A 104 4.32 9.70 3.57
C LEU A 104 3.49 10.95 3.83
N SER A 105 2.28 10.79 4.35
CA SER A 105 1.55 11.91 4.96
C SER A 105 2.39 12.47 6.11
N ALA A 106 2.47 13.80 6.20
CA ALA A 106 3.09 14.49 7.32
C ALA A 106 2.00 15.13 8.20
N PRO A 107 2.27 15.35 9.49
CA PRO A 107 1.42 16.17 10.36
C PRO A 107 1.19 17.58 9.81
#